data_AF-A0AAE3AV84-F1
#
_entry.id   AF-A0AAE3AV84-F1
#
_cell.length_a   1.000
_cell.length_b   1.000
_cell.length_c   1.000
_cell.angle_alpha   90.00
_cell.angle_beta   90.00
_cell.angle_gamma   90.00
#
_symmetry.space_group_name_H-M   'P 1'
#
loop_
_entity.id
_entity.type
_entity.pdbx_description
1 polymer ?
#
loop_
_entity_poly.entity_id
_entity_poly.type
_entity_poly.pdbx_seq_one_letter_code
_entity_poly.pdbx_strand_id
1 'polypeptide(L)'
;MSWGEEQQKEIETIRERKITVKLSDADCDRLARKCGKHGLTIGELIENFVGDLVGGTYSNGSDERDYADQWFERCWFGMFPEPTLLNHLLNLGYEPEHYLDMLENVETIKSDIEITKQNIAEPSDEWKDIVYHKYNDDFTSYECVPCYNSVDEYIASEKEDLESYKADLEEALEELKDMRADWKPEKEPNMNEEIELIKKWVKEREDFINE
;
A
#
# COMPACT_ATOMS: atom_id res chain seq x y z
N MET A 1 15.70 -2.61 -13.76
CA MET A 1 15.89 -2.11 -15.14
C MET A 1 17.17 -1.29 -15.14
N SER A 2 17.62 -0.69 -16.26
CA SER A 2 18.69 0.31 -16.14
C SER A 2 18.11 1.62 -15.57
N TRP A 3 18.92 2.39 -14.85
CA TRP A 3 18.49 3.69 -14.28
C TRP A 3 17.89 4.63 -15.35
N GLY A 4 18.40 4.59 -16.59
CA GLY A 4 17.87 5.38 -17.69
C GLY A 4 16.50 4.93 -18.22
N GLU A 5 16.17 3.64 -18.11
CA GLU A 5 14.84 3.11 -18.49
C GLU A 5 13.77 3.47 -17.46
N GLU A 6 14.14 3.47 -16.17
CA GLU A 6 13.24 3.89 -15.08
C GLU A 6 12.94 5.39 -15.18
N GLN A 7 13.96 6.21 -15.43
CA GLN A 7 13.79 7.65 -15.64
C GLN A 7 12.91 7.98 -16.86
N GLN A 8 13.04 7.22 -17.96
CA GLN A 8 12.17 7.42 -19.13
C GLN A 8 10.70 7.18 -18.82
N LYS A 9 10.40 6.10 -18.08
CA LYS A 9 9.03 5.80 -17.65
C LYS A 9 8.47 6.88 -16.73
N GLU A 10 9.27 7.42 -15.82
CA GLU A 10 8.84 8.51 -14.95
C GLU A 10 8.50 9.77 -15.76
N ILE A 11 9.34 10.14 -16.74
CA ILE A 11 9.11 11.29 -17.62
C ILE A 11 7.81 11.16 -18.41
N GLU A 12 7.44 9.95 -18.85
CA GLU A 12 6.18 9.70 -19.57
C GLU A 12 4.94 10.00 -18.72
N THR A 13 5.06 10.02 -17.40
CA THR A 13 3.95 10.31 -16.47
C THR A 13 3.77 11.80 -16.15
N ILE A 14 4.67 12.66 -16.63
CA ILE A 14 4.62 14.10 -16.39
C ILE A 14 3.34 14.68 -16.99
N ARG A 15 2.53 15.30 -16.13
CA ARG A 15 1.34 16.08 -16.49
C ARG A 15 1.14 17.19 -15.45
N GLU A 16 0.35 18.19 -15.78
CA GLU A 16 -0.08 19.22 -14.82
C GLU A 16 -0.83 18.58 -13.63
N ARG A 17 -0.63 19.09 -12.41
CA ARG A 17 -1.35 18.68 -11.18
C ARG A 17 -1.92 19.91 -10.49
N LYS A 18 -3.05 19.79 -9.80
CA LYS A 18 -3.63 20.91 -9.04
C LYS A 18 -3.26 20.80 -7.57
N ILE A 19 -2.52 21.80 -7.09
CA ILE A 19 -2.16 21.90 -5.68
C ILE A 19 -2.90 23.07 -5.06
N THR A 20 -3.66 22.79 -3.99
CA THR A 20 -4.37 23.84 -3.24
C THR A 20 -3.49 24.32 -2.08
N VAL A 21 -3.16 25.61 -2.09
CA VAL A 21 -2.32 26.25 -1.06
C VAL A 21 -3.06 27.40 -0.37
N LYS A 22 -2.74 27.63 0.90
CA LYS A 22 -3.26 28.78 1.67
C LYS A 22 -2.21 29.89 1.66
N LEU A 23 -2.46 30.95 0.90
CA LEU A 23 -1.58 32.11 0.75
C LEU A 23 -2.36 33.40 1.03
N SER A 24 -1.69 34.40 1.60
CA SER A 24 -2.25 35.75 1.68
C SER A 24 -2.13 36.46 0.32
N ASP A 25 -2.96 37.49 0.08
CA ASP A 25 -2.85 38.32 -1.13
C ASP A 25 -1.44 38.92 -1.31
N ALA A 26 -0.77 39.24 -0.21
CA ALA A 26 0.61 39.75 -0.22
C ALA A 26 1.62 38.67 -0.61
N ASP A 27 1.41 37.40 -0.24
CA ASP A 27 2.23 36.29 -0.72
C ASP A 27 2.05 36.09 -2.21
N CYS A 28 0.81 36.16 -2.69
CA CYS A 28 0.49 36.05 -4.12
C CYS A 28 1.20 37.15 -4.95
N ASP A 29 1.14 38.42 -4.54
CA ASP A 29 1.85 39.51 -5.24
C ASP A 29 3.38 39.33 -5.18
N ARG A 30 3.94 38.95 -4.03
CA ARG A 30 5.39 38.69 -3.91
C ARG A 30 5.85 37.55 -4.80
N LEU A 31 5.08 36.45 -4.85
CA LEU A 31 5.37 35.28 -5.69
C LEU A 31 5.30 35.66 -7.17
N ALA A 32 4.23 36.34 -7.59
CA ALA A 32 4.05 36.79 -8.97
C ALA A 32 5.18 37.75 -9.41
N ARG A 33 5.60 38.69 -8.55
CA ARG A 33 6.74 39.58 -8.85
C ARG A 33 8.05 38.84 -8.95
N LYS A 34 8.29 37.84 -8.09
CA LYS A 34 9.50 37.02 -8.15
C LYS A 34 9.57 36.30 -9.49
N CYS A 35 8.49 35.61 -9.89
CA CYS A 35 8.42 34.90 -11.16
C CYS A 35 8.56 35.84 -12.37
N GLY A 36 7.81 36.96 -12.37
CA GLY A 36 7.82 37.94 -13.46
C GLY A 36 9.17 38.61 -13.71
N LYS A 37 10.02 38.79 -12.67
CA LYS A 37 11.38 39.30 -12.83
C LYS A 37 12.32 38.36 -13.58
N HIS A 38 12.01 37.06 -13.57
CA HIS A 38 12.85 36.01 -14.16
C HIS A 38 12.19 35.35 -15.37
N GLY A 39 11.03 35.85 -15.83
CA GLY A 39 10.31 35.28 -16.97
C GLY A 39 9.71 33.90 -16.71
N LEU A 40 9.49 33.55 -15.44
CA LEU A 40 8.88 32.29 -15.04
C LEU A 40 7.38 32.46 -14.80
N THR A 41 6.64 31.39 -15.02
CA THR A 41 5.32 31.18 -14.44
C THR A 41 5.43 30.75 -12.97
N ILE A 42 4.34 30.88 -12.23
CA ILE A 42 4.30 30.35 -10.85
C ILE A 42 4.42 28.83 -10.87
N GLY A 43 3.79 28.16 -11.84
CA GLY A 43 3.87 26.70 -12.02
C GLY A 43 5.31 26.23 -12.17
N GLU A 44 6.06 26.77 -13.13
CA GLU A 44 7.46 26.42 -13.35
C GLU A 44 8.33 26.60 -12.10
N LEU A 45 8.12 27.69 -11.34
CA LEU A 45 8.87 27.90 -10.09
C LEU A 45 8.57 26.80 -9.05
N ILE A 46 7.30 26.41 -8.91
CA ILE A 46 6.89 25.38 -7.94
C ILE A 46 7.33 23.99 -8.43
N GLU A 47 7.23 23.69 -9.71
CA GLU A 47 7.71 22.43 -10.32
C GLU A 47 9.20 22.21 -10.05
N ASN A 48 10.02 23.25 -10.27
CA ASN A 48 11.46 23.21 -9.99
C ASN A 48 11.75 23.03 -8.49
N PHE A 49 11.05 23.78 -7.63
CA PHE A 49 11.22 23.66 -6.18
C PHE A 49 10.83 22.28 -5.65
N VAL A 50 9.71 21.72 -6.12
CA VAL A 50 9.29 20.36 -5.77
C VAL A 50 10.29 19.34 -6.31
N GLY A 51 10.77 19.53 -7.54
CA GLY A 51 11.81 18.69 -8.15
C GLY A 51 13.08 18.62 -7.31
N ASP A 52 13.53 19.75 -6.76
CA ASP A 52 14.68 19.78 -5.84
C ASP A 52 14.35 19.14 -4.49
N LEU A 53 13.14 19.33 -3.96
CA LEU A 53 12.73 18.77 -2.67
C LEU A 53 12.58 17.24 -2.66
N VAL A 54 12.17 16.64 -3.78
CA VAL A 54 11.88 15.20 -3.86
C VAL A 54 12.87 14.43 -4.75
N GLY A 55 13.89 15.09 -5.27
CA GLY A 55 14.80 14.50 -6.26
C GLY A 55 14.13 14.12 -7.57
N GLY A 56 13.09 14.86 -7.97
CA GLY A 56 12.25 14.55 -9.13
C GLY A 56 12.80 15.01 -10.48
N THR A 57 11.99 14.84 -11.52
CA THR A 57 12.35 15.05 -12.95
C THR A 57 12.82 16.47 -13.30
N TYR A 58 12.49 17.47 -12.48
CA TYR A 58 12.84 18.88 -12.67
C TYR A 58 13.94 19.39 -11.72
N SER A 59 14.75 18.49 -11.13
CA SER A 59 15.82 18.91 -10.22
C SER A 59 16.90 19.75 -10.93
N ASN A 60 17.30 20.84 -10.29
CA ASN A 60 18.26 21.83 -10.78
C ASN A 60 19.73 21.44 -10.54
N GLY A 61 19.98 20.42 -9.72
CA GLY A 61 21.34 19.99 -9.39
C GLY A 61 21.42 19.33 -8.02
N SER A 62 22.58 18.76 -7.69
CA SER A 62 22.82 18.18 -6.36
C SER A 62 22.79 19.24 -5.27
N ASP A 63 23.40 20.40 -5.52
CA ASP A 63 23.52 21.44 -4.51
C ASP A 63 22.15 22.02 -4.15
N GLU A 64 21.26 22.17 -5.13
CA GLU A 64 19.88 22.62 -4.93
C GLU A 64 19.06 21.62 -4.10
N ARG A 65 19.22 20.32 -4.36
CA ARG A 65 18.62 19.26 -3.52
C ARG A 65 19.15 19.31 -2.09
N ASP A 66 20.47 19.41 -1.93
CA ASP A 66 21.10 19.52 -0.62
C ASP A 66 20.57 20.73 0.18
N TYR A 67 20.30 21.86 -0.48
CA TYR A 67 19.68 23.03 0.16
C TYR A 67 18.19 22.81 0.47
N ALA A 68 17.45 22.12 -0.39
CA ALA A 68 16.05 21.79 -0.17
C ALA A 68 15.88 20.83 1.02
N ASP A 69 16.71 19.79 1.10
CA ASP A 69 16.74 18.84 2.20
C ASP A 69 17.10 19.54 3.52
N GLN A 70 18.15 20.37 3.52
CA GLN A 70 18.49 21.18 4.70
C GLN A 70 17.36 22.10 5.15
N TRP A 71 16.61 22.69 4.22
CA TRP A 71 15.43 23.48 4.56
C TRP A 71 14.35 22.61 5.19
N PHE A 72 14.07 21.44 4.60
CA PHE A 72 13.05 20.49 5.06
C PHE A 72 13.36 19.99 6.48
N GLU A 73 14.58 19.51 6.72
CA GLU A 73 15.05 18.99 8.01
C GLU A 73 15.00 20.03 9.13
N ARG A 74 15.12 21.32 8.79
CA ARG A 74 15.08 22.43 9.76
C ARG A 74 13.67 22.93 10.05
N CYS A 75 12.71 22.64 9.17
CA CYS A 75 11.32 22.95 9.43
C CYS A 75 10.77 22.08 10.55
N TRP A 76 9.80 22.60 11.30
CA TRP A 76 9.21 21.88 12.43
C TRP A 76 8.68 20.49 12.04
N PHE A 77 8.15 20.35 10.82
CA PHE A 77 7.63 19.10 10.28
C PHE A 77 8.71 18.08 9.88
N GLY A 78 9.91 18.52 9.54
CA GLY A 78 11.04 17.63 9.25
C GLY A 78 11.84 17.30 10.51
N MET A 79 11.97 18.26 11.43
CA MET A 79 12.72 18.09 12.67
C MET A 79 11.98 17.21 13.70
N PHE A 80 10.65 17.30 13.73
CA PHE A 80 9.81 16.59 14.71
C PHE A 80 8.63 15.92 14.01
N PRO A 81 8.87 14.87 13.19
CA PRO A 81 7.79 14.10 12.61
C PRO A 81 7.01 13.37 13.70
N GLU A 82 5.68 13.30 13.54
CA GLU A 82 4.83 12.51 14.42
C GLU A 82 5.16 11.01 14.24
N PRO A 83 5.49 10.27 15.31
CA PRO A 83 5.92 8.87 15.24
C PRO A 83 4.74 7.90 15.05
N THR A 84 3.87 8.21 14.08
CA THR A 84 2.76 7.38 13.61
C THR A 84 3.26 6.10 12.96
N LEU A 85 2.37 5.11 12.82
CA LEU A 85 2.69 3.90 12.10
C LEU A 85 2.97 4.18 10.62
N LEU A 86 2.21 5.10 10.01
CA LEU A 86 2.46 5.53 8.63
C LEU A 86 3.90 6.07 8.45
N ASN A 87 4.35 6.94 9.35
CA ASN A 87 5.72 7.45 9.31
C ASN A 87 6.75 6.33 9.44
N HIS A 88 6.51 5.37 10.35
CA HIS A 88 7.39 4.23 10.55
C HIS A 88 7.49 3.34 9.30
N LEU A 89 6.35 2.98 8.70
CA LEU A 89 6.30 2.16 7.49
C LEU A 89 7.07 2.82 6.34
N LEU A 90 6.82 4.11 6.08
CA LEU A 90 7.50 4.87 5.03
C LEU A 90 9.01 5.00 5.26
N ASN A 91 9.44 5.22 6.51
CA ASN A 91 10.87 5.33 6.84
C ASN A 91 11.63 4.01 6.66
N LEU A 92 10.95 2.87 6.83
CA LEU A 92 11.54 1.54 6.59
C LEU A 92 11.38 1.06 5.14
N GLY A 93 10.69 1.84 4.29
CA GLY A 93 10.48 1.51 2.89
C GLY A 93 9.38 0.48 2.64
N TYR A 94 8.47 0.27 3.61
CA TYR A 94 7.26 -0.51 3.39
C TYR A 94 6.22 0.33 2.64
N GLU A 95 5.56 -0.26 1.65
CA GLU A 95 4.38 0.34 1.01
C GLU A 95 3.19 0.26 1.98
N PRO A 96 2.57 1.40 2.36
CA PRO A 96 1.44 1.39 3.29
C PRO A 96 0.21 0.63 2.76
N GLU A 97 0.02 0.55 1.45
CA GLU A 97 -0.99 -0.28 0.78
C GLU A 97 -0.80 -1.76 1.12
N HIS A 98 0.43 -2.28 0.99
CA HIS A 98 0.76 -3.66 1.30
C HIS A 98 0.44 -4.02 2.76
N TYR A 99 0.68 -3.09 3.68
CA TYR A 99 0.31 -3.27 5.09
C TYR A 99 -1.20 -3.43 5.29
N LEU A 100 -2.02 -2.69 4.52
CA LEU A 100 -3.48 -2.85 4.56
C LEU A 100 -3.93 -4.18 3.95
N ASP A 101 -3.33 -4.57 2.83
CA ASP A 101 -3.62 -5.86 2.17
C ASP A 101 -3.33 -7.03 3.11
N MET A 102 -2.23 -6.97 3.86
CA MET A 102 -1.89 -7.98 4.87
C MET A 102 -2.91 -8.05 6.01
N LEU A 103 -3.48 -6.91 6.43
CA LEU A 103 -4.55 -6.91 7.42
C LEU A 103 -5.83 -7.56 6.88
N GLU A 104 -6.20 -7.27 5.63
CA GLU A 104 -7.36 -7.89 4.97
C GLU A 104 -7.16 -9.40 4.76
N ASN A 105 -5.95 -9.81 4.38
CA ASN A 105 -5.58 -11.22 4.24
C ASN A 105 -5.76 -11.97 5.57
N VAL A 106 -5.27 -11.41 6.68
CA VAL A 106 -5.45 -12.00 8.02
C VAL A 106 -6.92 -12.19 8.38
N GLU A 107 -7.78 -11.21 8.08
CA GLU A 107 -9.22 -11.33 8.36
C GLU A 107 -9.90 -12.38 7.45
N THR A 108 -9.46 -12.49 6.19
CA THR A 108 -9.92 -13.52 5.25
C THR A 108 -9.55 -14.92 5.75
N ILE A 109 -8.27 -15.14 6.10
CA ILE A 109 -7.80 -16.43 6.62
C ILE A 109 -8.54 -16.82 7.91
N LYS A 110 -8.79 -15.86 8.82
CA LYS A 110 -9.58 -16.12 10.03
C LYS A 110 -11.01 -16.56 9.70
N SER A 111 -11.64 -15.93 8.70
CA SER A 111 -12.97 -16.32 8.24
C SER A 111 -12.97 -17.74 7.68
N ASP A 112 -12.00 -18.08 6.84
CA ASP A 112 -11.87 -19.42 6.25
C ASP A 112 -11.65 -20.48 7.34
N ILE A 113 -10.80 -20.18 8.33
CA ILE A 113 -10.60 -21.04 9.51
C ILE A 113 -11.91 -21.30 10.26
N GLU A 114 -12.74 -20.28 10.48
CA GLU A 114 -14.03 -20.46 11.17
C GLU A 114 -15.03 -21.26 10.34
N ILE A 115 -15.10 -21.02 9.04
CA ILE A 115 -15.94 -21.79 8.09
C ILE A 115 -15.51 -23.27 8.09
N THR A 116 -14.20 -23.54 7.93
CA THR A 116 -13.65 -24.90 7.93
C THR A 116 -13.87 -25.60 9.27
N LYS A 117 -13.71 -24.91 10.40
CA LYS A 117 -14.08 -25.47 11.73
C LYS A 117 -15.55 -25.86 11.79
N GLN A 118 -16.44 -25.04 11.24
CA GLN A 118 -17.87 -25.35 11.17
C GLN A 118 -18.13 -26.58 10.29
N ASN A 119 -17.51 -26.66 9.11
CA ASN A 119 -17.61 -27.80 8.21
C ASN A 119 -17.14 -29.12 8.85
N ILE A 120 -16.08 -29.06 9.67
CA ILE A 120 -15.58 -30.22 10.42
C ILE A 120 -16.53 -30.64 11.55
N ALA A 121 -17.10 -29.67 12.27
CA ALA A 121 -17.95 -29.93 13.42
C ALA A 121 -19.36 -30.41 13.02
N GLU A 122 -19.92 -29.79 11.99
CA GLU A 122 -21.29 -30.01 11.51
C GLU A 122 -21.27 -30.06 9.96
N PRO A 123 -20.74 -31.15 9.35
CA PRO A 123 -20.65 -31.27 7.91
C PRO A 123 -22.05 -31.25 7.28
N SER A 124 -22.27 -30.30 6.38
CA SER A 124 -23.49 -30.21 5.57
C SER A 124 -23.48 -31.27 4.46
N ASP A 125 -24.52 -31.31 3.63
CA ASP A 125 -24.51 -32.14 2.42
C ASP A 125 -23.86 -31.45 1.20
N GLU A 126 -23.41 -30.19 1.34
CA GLU A 126 -22.85 -29.39 0.24
C GLU A 126 -21.55 -29.98 -0.33
N TRP A 127 -20.77 -30.71 0.48
CA TRP A 127 -19.56 -31.39 -0.01
C TRP A 127 -19.86 -32.43 -1.10
N LYS A 128 -21.09 -32.95 -1.17
CA LYS A 128 -21.52 -33.90 -2.20
C LYS A 128 -21.58 -33.26 -3.59
N ASP A 129 -21.75 -31.95 -3.65
CA ASP A 129 -21.82 -31.17 -4.90
C ASP A 129 -20.42 -30.71 -5.36
N ILE A 130 -19.38 -30.92 -4.55
CA ILE A 130 -17.99 -30.64 -4.93
C ILE A 130 -17.51 -31.73 -5.89
N VAL A 131 -17.39 -31.35 -7.17
CA VAL A 131 -16.97 -32.23 -8.26
C VAL A 131 -15.82 -31.59 -9.05
N TYR A 132 -14.95 -32.42 -9.63
CA TYR A 132 -13.96 -31.97 -10.60
C TYR A 132 -14.30 -32.49 -12.00
N HIS A 133 -13.90 -31.74 -13.03
CA HIS A 133 -14.10 -32.13 -14.42
C HIS A 133 -12.93 -33.00 -14.88
N LYS A 134 -13.23 -34.27 -15.17
CA LYS A 134 -12.27 -35.19 -15.78
C LYS A 134 -12.51 -35.22 -17.28
N TYR A 135 -11.58 -34.62 -18.02
CA TYR A 135 -11.65 -34.56 -19.48
C TYR A 135 -11.20 -35.89 -20.11
N ASN A 136 -11.76 -36.20 -21.28
CA ASN A 136 -11.24 -37.25 -22.14
C ASN A 136 -9.92 -36.82 -22.81
N ASP A 137 -9.18 -37.78 -23.39
CA ASP A 137 -7.82 -37.56 -23.92
C ASP A 137 -7.73 -36.48 -25.01
N ASP A 138 -8.83 -36.20 -25.72
CA ASP A 138 -8.90 -35.18 -26.76
C ASP A 138 -9.53 -33.85 -26.30
N PHE A 139 -9.84 -33.70 -25.01
CA PHE A 139 -10.44 -32.53 -24.38
C PHE A 139 -11.79 -32.06 -25.00
N THR A 140 -12.51 -32.96 -25.67
CA THR A 140 -13.79 -32.64 -26.32
C THR A 140 -15.00 -32.89 -25.42
N SER A 141 -14.83 -33.65 -24.33
CA SER A 141 -15.89 -33.93 -23.35
C SER A 141 -15.32 -34.12 -21.95
N TYR A 142 -16.18 -34.01 -20.93
CA TYR A 142 -15.81 -34.25 -19.54
C TYR A 142 -16.89 -35.05 -18.80
N GLU A 143 -16.48 -35.74 -17.74
CA GLU A 143 -17.35 -36.29 -16.71
C GLU A 143 -17.15 -35.51 -15.40
N CYS A 144 -18.23 -35.26 -14.67
CA CYS A 144 -18.17 -34.70 -13.32
C CYS A 144 -17.92 -35.85 -12.33
N VAL A 145 -16.79 -35.81 -11.62
CA VAL A 145 -16.42 -36.82 -10.63
C VAL A 145 -16.48 -36.17 -9.24
N PRO A 146 -17.16 -36.78 -8.24
CA PRO A 146 -17.13 -36.29 -6.86
C PRO A 146 -15.71 -36.20 -6.33
N CYS A 147 -15.38 -35.10 -5.65
CA CYS A 147 -14.08 -34.94 -5.02
C CYS A 147 -13.91 -35.85 -3.79
N TYR A 148 -15.01 -36.21 -3.13
CA TYR A 148 -15.00 -37.01 -1.91
C TYR A 148 -16.02 -38.15 -2.00
N ASN A 149 -15.67 -39.34 -1.52
CA ASN A 149 -16.53 -40.53 -1.53
C ASN A 149 -17.30 -40.71 -0.21
N SER A 150 -16.92 -39.98 0.83
CA SER A 150 -17.53 -40.05 2.16
C SER A 150 -17.35 -38.75 2.92
N VAL A 151 -18.21 -38.52 3.91
CA VAL A 151 -18.08 -37.40 4.84
C VAL A 151 -16.77 -37.46 5.64
N ASP A 152 -16.27 -38.65 5.96
CA ASP A 152 -15.00 -38.82 6.67
C ASP A 152 -13.80 -38.38 5.81
N GLU A 153 -13.83 -38.65 4.50
CA GLU A 153 -12.81 -38.21 3.54
C GLU A 153 -12.83 -36.68 3.37
N TYR A 154 -14.03 -36.09 3.27
CA TYR A 154 -14.21 -34.64 3.25
C TYR A 154 -13.69 -33.97 4.54
N ILE A 155 -14.07 -34.48 5.71
CA ILE A 155 -13.59 -33.96 7.01
C ILE A 155 -12.06 -34.11 7.12
N ALA A 156 -11.48 -35.18 6.59
CA ALA A 156 -10.03 -35.35 6.59
C ALA A 156 -9.34 -34.27 5.74
N SER A 157 -9.90 -33.94 4.56
CA SER A 157 -9.42 -32.84 3.71
C SER A 157 -9.54 -31.49 4.42
N GLU A 158 -10.72 -31.17 4.98
CA GLU A 158 -10.93 -29.91 5.70
C GLU A 158 -9.98 -29.75 6.89
N LYS A 159 -9.59 -30.85 7.55
CA LYS A 159 -8.58 -30.80 8.62
C LYS A 159 -7.18 -30.49 8.08
N GLU A 160 -6.84 -30.97 6.89
CA GLU A 160 -5.58 -30.62 6.23
C GLU A 160 -5.58 -29.14 5.84
N ASP A 161 -6.67 -28.67 5.21
CA ASP A 161 -6.86 -27.25 4.87
C ASP A 161 -6.79 -26.36 6.11
N LEU A 162 -7.42 -26.78 7.22
CA LEU A 162 -7.38 -26.05 8.49
C LEU A 162 -5.95 -25.88 9.03
N GLU A 163 -5.10 -26.90 8.92
CA GLU A 163 -3.70 -26.79 9.35
C GLU A 163 -2.90 -25.88 8.40
N SER A 164 -3.19 -25.93 7.09
CA SER A 164 -2.61 -24.99 6.12
C SER A 164 -2.98 -23.54 6.46
N TYR A 165 -4.28 -23.24 6.64
CA TYR A 165 -4.75 -21.89 6.94
C TYR A 165 -4.20 -21.36 8.27
N LYS A 166 -3.99 -22.22 9.27
CA LYS A 166 -3.33 -21.81 10.52
C LYS A 166 -1.87 -21.43 10.30
N ALA A 167 -1.14 -22.18 9.46
CA ALA A 167 0.24 -21.85 9.12
C ALA A 167 0.31 -20.53 8.35
N ASP A 168 -0.58 -20.33 7.36
CA ASP A 168 -0.68 -19.08 6.60
C ASP A 168 -1.02 -17.89 7.52
N LEU A 169 -1.92 -18.10 8.49
CA LEU A 169 -2.25 -17.09 9.50
C LEU A 169 -1.04 -16.73 10.37
N GLU A 170 -0.27 -17.73 10.80
CA GLU A 170 0.93 -17.50 11.61
C GLU A 170 1.99 -16.71 10.84
N GLU A 171 2.22 -17.06 9.58
CA GLU A 171 3.14 -16.35 8.69
C GLU A 171 2.70 -14.89 8.48
N ALA A 172 1.43 -14.65 8.13
CA ALA A 172 0.91 -13.30 7.91
C ALA A 172 0.96 -12.43 9.19
N LEU A 173 0.74 -13.03 10.36
CA LEU A 173 0.84 -12.33 11.64
C LEU A 173 2.29 -11.99 12.00
N GLU A 174 3.25 -12.86 11.68
CA GLU A 174 4.67 -12.58 11.91
C GLU A 174 5.16 -11.47 10.98
N GLU A 175 4.75 -11.45 9.72
CA GLU A 175 5.08 -10.35 8.80
C GLU A 175 4.53 -9.00 9.28
N LEU A 176 3.26 -8.95 9.72
CA LEU A 176 2.68 -7.73 10.31
C LEU A 176 3.42 -7.29 11.58
N LYS A 177 3.97 -8.23 12.34
CA LYS A 177 4.78 -7.95 13.52
C LYS A 177 6.14 -7.40 13.15
N ASP A 178 6.77 -7.94 12.11
CA ASP A 178 8.03 -7.43 11.55
C ASP A 178 7.87 -6.02 10.98
N MET A 179 6.78 -5.74 10.26
CA MET A 179 6.46 -4.40 9.76
C MET A 179 6.25 -3.36 10.86
N ARG A 180 5.93 -3.81 12.09
CA ARG A 180 5.76 -2.96 13.27
C ARG A 180 6.97 -3.03 14.21
N ALA A 181 8.00 -3.79 13.86
CA ALA A 181 9.17 -3.99 14.70
C ALA A 181 9.89 -2.66 14.92
N ASP A 182 10.36 -2.44 16.15
CA ASP A 182 11.03 -1.20 16.56
C ASP A 182 10.21 0.10 16.46
N TRP A 183 8.92 0.02 16.07
CA TRP A 183 8.02 1.16 16.15
C TRP A 183 7.81 1.57 17.61
N LYS A 184 8.11 2.83 17.92
CA LYS A 184 8.11 3.39 19.28
C LYS A 184 7.20 4.62 19.33
N PRO A 185 5.87 4.44 19.42
CA PRO A 185 4.96 5.56 19.59
C PRO A 185 5.18 6.22 20.96
N GLU A 186 4.94 7.54 21.05
CA GLU A 186 5.09 8.27 22.32
C GLU A 186 4.07 7.86 23.39
N LYS A 187 2.93 7.34 22.94
CA LYS A 187 1.79 6.92 23.75
C LYS A 187 1.31 5.55 23.28
N GLU A 188 0.48 4.89 24.09
CA GLU A 188 -0.19 3.68 23.65
C GLU A 188 -1.01 3.98 22.38
N PRO A 189 -0.71 3.33 21.24
CA PRO A 189 -1.30 3.71 19.97
C PRO A 189 -2.74 3.21 19.88
N ASN A 190 -3.62 4.05 19.35
CA ASN A 190 -4.93 3.60 18.90
C ASN A 190 -4.80 3.03 17.49
N MET A 191 -4.68 1.71 17.37
CA MET A 191 -4.48 1.05 16.09
C MET A 191 -5.57 1.35 15.05
N ASN A 192 -6.81 1.61 15.48
CA ASN A 192 -7.87 2.00 14.55
C ASN A 192 -7.58 3.38 13.94
N GLU A 193 -7.13 4.34 14.74
CA GLU A 193 -6.77 5.67 14.23
C GLU A 193 -5.54 5.62 13.31
N GLU A 194 -4.55 4.79 13.64
CA GLU A 194 -3.35 4.59 12.81
C GLU A 194 -3.69 3.94 11.45
N ILE A 195 -4.56 2.93 11.45
CA ILE A 195 -5.03 2.27 10.22
C ILE A 195 -5.85 3.25 9.37
N GLU A 196 -6.72 4.07 9.97
CA GLU A 196 -7.48 5.08 9.24
C GLU A 196 -6.57 6.19 8.67
N LEU A 197 -5.50 6.56 9.38
CA LEU A 197 -4.47 7.46 8.87
C LEU A 197 -3.78 6.88 7.62
N ILE A 198 -3.41 5.60 7.66
CA ILE A 198 -2.79 4.90 6.52
C ILE A 198 -3.76 4.86 5.33
N LYS A 199 -5.00 4.41 5.53
CA LYS A 199 -6.03 4.39 4.47
C LYS A 199 -6.24 5.76 3.84
N LYS A 200 -6.30 6.80 4.67
CA LYS A 200 -6.43 8.18 4.19
C LYS A 200 -5.25 8.58 3.31
N TRP A 201 -4.03 8.30 3.74
CA TRP A 201 -2.82 8.60 2.98
C TRP A 201 -2.78 7.84 1.65
N VAL A 202 -3.07 6.53 1.65
CA VAL A 202 -3.13 5.69 0.44
C VAL A 202 -4.07 6.31 -0.57
N LYS A 203 -5.30 6.62 -0.13
CA LYS A 203 -6.31 7.24 -0.99
C LYS A 203 -5.87 8.62 -1.51
N GLU A 204 -5.36 9.49 -0.64
CA GLU A 204 -4.90 10.83 -1.03
C GLU A 204 -3.73 10.77 -2.04
N ARG A 205 -2.82 9.80 -1.88
CA ARG A 205 -1.73 9.52 -2.84
C ARG A 205 -2.28 9.04 -4.17
N GLU A 206 -3.17 8.05 -4.18
CA GLU A 206 -3.77 7.53 -5.41
C GLU A 206 -4.57 8.60 -6.16
N ASP A 207 -5.39 9.37 -5.45
CA ASP A 207 -6.17 10.48 -6.01
C ASP A 207 -5.23 11.51 -6.65
N PHE A 208 -4.12 11.87 -5.98
CA PHE A 208 -3.13 12.82 -6.50
C PHE A 208 -2.32 12.30 -7.70
N ILE A 209 -1.97 11.02 -7.69
CA ILE A 209 -1.25 10.39 -8.81
C ILE A 209 -2.15 10.31 -10.04
N ASN A 210 -3.44 10.04 -9.86
CA ASN A 210 -4.39 9.76 -10.92
C ASN A 210 -5.15 10.99 -11.46
N GLU A 211 -5.16 12.13 -10.75
CA GLU A 211 -5.74 13.42 -11.20
C GLU A 211 -5.30 13.86 -12.61
#